data_AF-C0PP24-F1
#
_entry.id   AF-C0PP24-F1
#
_cell.length_a   1.000
_cell.length_b   1.000
_cell.length_c   1.000
_cell.angle_alpha   90.00
_cell.angle_beta   90.00
_cell.angle_gamma   90.00
#
_symmetry.space_group_name_H-M   'P 1'
#
loop_
_entity.id
_entity.type
_entity.pdbx_description
1 polymer ?
#
loop_
_entity_poly.entity_id
_entity_poly.type
_entity_poly.pdbx_seq_one_letter_code
_entity_poly.pdbx_strand_id
1 'polypeptide(L)'
;MIPVFQTQKSLTCTTRCQILMIECACTGVRFFAILSMQRSGSGWVETLLNSHPNISSNGEIFSVKERRSNITAITKTLDRLYNLDWYSSAAKNECTAAVGLKWMLNQGLMKHHQEIVEYFNRRGVSAIFLLRRNLLRRYVSILANAHDSAMKQLNGTHKAHVHSKHEAEILAQYKPTIDKKTLITELKRSDKLAADALVNFKNTRHVVLYYEDVVSNRTMLMDVLDFLRLPKRKLFSRHVKIHTKRLCDHIDNWADVTDFLKGTPFESFLNGSRR
;
A
#
# COMPACT_ATOMS: atom_id res chain seq x y z
N MET A 1 -33.56 -23.08 11.37
CA MET A 1 -34.39 -21.86 11.45
C MET A 1 -33.45 -20.71 11.80
N ILE A 2 -33.16 -19.88 10.81
CA ILE A 2 -32.16 -18.79 10.84
C ILE A 2 -32.85 -17.54 11.40
N PRO A 3 -32.32 -16.80 12.37
CA PRO A 3 -32.89 -15.50 12.70
C PRO A 3 -32.46 -14.47 11.65
N VAL A 4 -33.48 -13.83 11.12
CA VAL A 4 -33.50 -12.81 10.06
C VAL A 4 -32.79 -11.54 10.51
N PHE A 5 -31.95 -10.98 9.63
CA PHE A 5 -31.41 -9.62 9.74
C PHE A 5 -32.55 -8.59 9.71
N GLN A 6 -32.72 -7.83 10.80
CA GLN A 6 -33.54 -6.62 10.81
C GLN A 6 -32.67 -5.37 10.61
N THR A 7 -32.76 -4.84 9.39
CA THR A 7 -32.75 -3.42 9.00
C THR A 7 -32.41 -2.37 10.07
N GLN A 8 -31.33 -1.62 9.80
CA GLN A 8 -30.98 -0.37 10.49
C GLN A 8 -32.15 0.63 10.46
N LYS A 9 -32.78 0.83 11.62
CA LYS A 9 -33.57 2.03 11.90
C LYS A 9 -32.63 3.18 12.21
N SER A 10 -32.82 4.29 11.48
CA SER A 10 -32.33 5.63 11.79
C SER A 10 -32.50 5.94 13.29
N LEU A 11 -31.40 5.99 14.03
CA LEU A 11 -31.39 6.46 15.42
C LEU A 11 -31.07 7.95 15.44
N THR A 12 -32.07 8.75 15.78
CA THR A 12 -31.95 10.17 16.14
C THR A 12 -31.06 10.32 17.37
N CYS A 13 -30.01 11.14 17.26
CA CYS A 13 -29.02 11.36 18.30
C CYS A 13 -29.67 12.03 19.52
N THR A 14 -29.83 11.30 20.62
CA THR A 14 -30.25 11.85 21.92
C THR A 14 -29.22 11.50 23.00
N THR A 15 -29.07 12.45 23.91
CA THR A 15 -27.90 12.75 24.73
C THR A 15 -27.68 11.75 25.87
N ARG A 16 -26.81 10.75 25.67
CA ARG A 16 -26.03 10.08 26.74
C ARG A 16 -25.10 9.02 26.14
N CYS A 17 -23.86 9.38 25.82
CA CYS A 17 -22.85 8.38 25.48
C CYS A 17 -21.49 8.79 26.08
N GLN A 18 -21.14 8.20 27.21
CA GLN A 18 -19.92 8.48 27.96
C GLN A 18 -18.68 8.08 27.14
N ILE A 19 -18.00 9.09 26.61
CA ILE A 19 -16.55 9.26 26.39
C ILE A 19 -15.84 8.29 25.42
N LEU A 20 -16.25 7.03 25.23
CA LEU A 20 -15.62 6.09 24.27
C LEU A 20 -16.36 5.99 22.92
N MET A 21 -17.64 6.37 22.89
CA MET A 21 -18.55 6.20 21.73
C MET A 21 -18.69 7.48 20.87
N ILE A 22 -18.02 8.58 21.22
CA ILE A 22 -18.19 9.89 20.57
C ILE A 22 -17.54 9.94 19.18
N GLU A 23 -16.43 9.22 18.95
CA GLU A 23 -15.66 9.30 17.69
C GLU A 23 -16.41 8.76 16.47
N CYS A 24 -17.49 8.04 16.69
CA CYS A 24 -18.22 7.30 15.67
C CYS A 24 -19.70 7.67 15.58
N ALA A 25 -20.24 8.30 16.64
CA ALA A 25 -21.58 8.82 16.62
C ALA A 25 -21.62 10.05 15.71
N CYS A 26 -22.46 10.01 14.67
CA CYS A 26 -22.76 11.14 13.78
C CYS A 26 -21.67 11.58 12.77
N THR A 27 -20.59 10.83 12.59
CA THR A 27 -19.59 11.10 11.54
C THR A 27 -19.68 10.08 10.41
N GLY A 28 -19.88 10.56 9.18
CA GLY A 28 -19.87 9.68 7.99
C GLY A 28 -18.52 8.98 7.80
N VAL A 29 -18.57 7.72 7.38
CA VAL A 29 -17.38 6.89 7.12
C VAL A 29 -16.52 7.53 6.04
N ARG A 30 -15.21 7.59 6.26
CA ARG A 30 -14.22 8.12 5.32
C ARG A 30 -13.75 7.02 4.39
N PHE A 31 -13.72 7.30 3.09
CA PHE A 31 -13.20 6.36 2.11
C PHE A 31 -11.77 6.70 1.74
N PHE A 32 -10.91 5.70 1.63
CA PHE A 32 -9.53 5.90 1.18
C PHE A 32 -9.03 4.78 0.26
N ALA A 33 -7.96 5.06 -0.47
CA ALA A 33 -7.22 4.08 -1.25
C ALA A 33 -5.71 4.33 -1.13
N ILE A 34 -4.94 3.32 -0.74
CA ILE A 34 -3.47 3.36 -0.73
C ILE A 34 -2.99 3.00 -2.13
N LEU A 35 -2.56 4.00 -2.90
CA LEU A 35 -2.09 3.86 -4.27
C LEU A 35 -0.57 3.66 -4.26
N SER A 36 -0.09 2.53 -4.78
CA SER A 36 1.32 2.13 -4.62
C SER A 36 1.83 1.30 -5.80
N MET A 37 3.13 1.06 -5.85
CA MET A 37 3.73 -0.01 -6.66
C MET A 37 4.14 -1.19 -5.77
N GLN A 38 4.31 -2.37 -6.37
CA GLN A 38 4.84 -3.53 -5.65
C GLN A 38 6.20 -3.19 -5.00
N ARG A 39 6.44 -3.75 -3.81
CA ARG A 39 7.68 -3.57 -3.03
C ARG A 39 7.99 -2.12 -2.61
N SER A 40 6.96 -1.28 -2.52
CA SER A 40 7.06 0.11 -2.00
C SER A 40 6.64 0.26 -0.52
N GLY A 41 6.48 -0.86 0.21
CA GLY A 41 6.17 -0.85 1.65
C GLY A 41 4.69 -0.73 1.99
N SER A 42 3.79 -0.76 1.00
CA SER A 42 2.34 -0.58 1.20
C SER A 42 1.70 -1.66 2.05
N GLY A 43 2.17 -2.91 2.00
CA GLY A 43 1.72 -3.96 2.93
C GLY A 43 2.06 -3.64 4.39
N TRP A 44 3.24 -3.08 4.67
CA TRP A 44 3.61 -2.68 6.03
C TRP A 44 2.79 -1.47 6.50
N VAL A 45 2.66 -0.43 5.68
CA VAL A 45 1.84 0.74 6.01
C VAL A 45 0.37 0.38 6.21
N GLU A 46 -0.17 -0.52 5.40
CA GLU A 46 -1.53 -1.04 5.57
C GLU A 46 -1.71 -1.73 6.94
N THR A 47 -0.76 -2.59 7.36
CA THR A 47 -0.87 -3.22 8.69
C THR A 47 -0.79 -2.20 9.83
N LEU A 48 -0.02 -1.12 9.67
CA LEU A 48 0.02 -0.03 10.63
C LEU A 48 -1.33 0.67 10.72
N LEU A 49 -1.94 1.02 9.58
CA LEU A 49 -3.27 1.65 9.57
C LEU A 49 -4.34 0.71 10.16
N ASN A 50 -4.32 -0.59 9.83
CA ASN A 50 -5.27 -1.58 10.36
C ASN A 50 -5.09 -1.87 11.85
N SER A 51 -4.00 -1.42 12.47
CA SER A 51 -3.83 -1.46 13.93
C SER A 51 -4.66 -0.39 14.65
N HIS A 52 -5.13 0.63 13.94
CA HIS A 52 -6.08 1.60 14.46
C HIS A 52 -7.47 0.96 14.61
N PRO A 53 -8.17 1.13 15.75
CA PRO A 53 -9.45 0.46 15.99
C PRO A 53 -10.53 0.84 14.97
N ASN A 54 -10.54 2.09 14.50
CA ASN A 54 -11.56 2.61 13.59
C ASN A 54 -11.17 2.61 12.10
N ILE A 55 -10.07 1.94 11.71
CA ILE A 55 -9.67 1.82 10.29
C ILE A 55 -9.82 0.38 9.81
N SER A 56 -10.39 0.21 8.62
CA SER A 56 -10.46 -1.05 7.90
C SER A 56 -9.93 -0.89 6.46
N SER A 57 -8.69 -1.30 6.23
CA SER A 57 -8.09 -1.47 4.90
C SER A 57 -8.17 -2.93 4.47
N ASN A 58 -8.78 -3.18 3.31
CA ASN A 58 -9.22 -4.50 2.86
C ASN A 58 -8.22 -5.21 1.91
N GLY A 59 -6.94 -4.88 1.97
CA GLY A 59 -5.91 -5.52 1.15
C GLY A 59 -5.98 -5.16 -0.33
N GLU A 60 -5.32 -5.98 -1.16
CA GLU A 60 -5.27 -5.81 -2.62
C GLU A 60 -6.46 -6.47 -3.31
N ILE A 61 -7.66 -5.92 -3.12
CA ILE A 61 -8.88 -6.52 -3.69
C ILE A 61 -8.82 -6.63 -5.23
N PHE A 62 -8.06 -5.75 -5.90
CA PHE A 62 -7.86 -5.74 -7.36
C PHE A 62 -6.65 -6.56 -7.84
N SER A 63 -5.99 -7.32 -6.97
CA SER A 63 -5.07 -8.37 -7.41
C SER A 63 -5.79 -9.46 -8.23
N VAL A 64 -7.07 -9.69 -7.91
CA VAL A 64 -8.01 -10.59 -8.60
C VAL A 64 -8.40 -10.00 -9.96
N LYS A 65 -8.13 -10.73 -11.06
CA LYS A 65 -8.27 -10.23 -12.44
C LYS A 65 -9.72 -9.90 -12.82
N GLU A 66 -10.66 -10.72 -12.39
CA GLU A 66 -12.10 -10.61 -12.71
C GLU A 66 -12.67 -9.27 -12.24
N ARG A 67 -12.26 -8.81 -11.05
CA ARG A 67 -12.67 -7.54 -10.44
C ARG A 67 -12.16 -6.31 -11.17
N ARG A 68 -11.16 -6.47 -12.04
CA ARG A 68 -10.56 -5.40 -12.86
C ARG A 68 -10.56 -5.70 -14.36
N SER A 69 -11.51 -6.53 -14.81
CA SER A 69 -11.67 -6.89 -16.23
C SER A 69 -12.03 -5.68 -17.10
N ASN A 70 -12.86 -4.77 -16.58
CA ASN A 70 -13.23 -3.50 -17.20
C ASN A 70 -13.66 -2.47 -16.12
N ILE A 71 -13.95 -1.23 -16.54
CA ILE A 71 -14.36 -0.16 -15.62
C ILE A 71 -15.67 -0.47 -14.87
N THR A 72 -16.61 -1.17 -15.49
CA THR A 72 -17.87 -1.58 -14.83
C THR A 72 -17.61 -2.54 -13.67
N ALA A 73 -16.74 -3.54 -13.86
CA ALA A 73 -16.33 -4.48 -12.82
C ALA A 73 -15.58 -3.77 -11.68
N ILE A 74 -14.71 -2.82 -12.02
CA ILE A 74 -13.99 -1.99 -11.05
C ILE A 74 -14.99 -1.20 -10.19
N THR A 75 -15.88 -0.46 -10.84
CA THR A 75 -16.88 0.39 -10.17
C THR A 75 -17.79 -0.44 -9.27
N LYS A 76 -18.32 -1.57 -9.75
CA LYS A 76 -19.13 -2.50 -8.94
C LYS A 76 -18.38 -3.02 -7.72
N THR A 77 -17.07 -3.27 -7.85
CA THR A 77 -16.24 -3.71 -6.73
C THR A 77 -16.02 -2.59 -5.72
N LEU A 78 -15.75 -1.36 -6.18
CA LEU A 78 -15.62 -0.18 -5.33
C LEU A 78 -16.93 0.17 -4.63
N ASP A 79 -18.07 0.07 -5.30
CA ASP A 79 -19.39 0.28 -4.72
C ASP A 79 -19.64 -0.73 -3.60
N ARG A 80 -19.36 -2.02 -3.84
CA ARG A 80 -19.48 -3.04 -2.78
C ARG A 80 -18.61 -2.72 -1.56
N LEU A 81 -17.37 -2.25 -1.78
CA LEU A 81 -16.48 -1.86 -0.68
C LEU A 81 -17.01 -0.63 0.08
N TYR A 82 -17.34 0.44 -0.64
CA TYR A 82 -17.66 1.74 -0.04
C TYR A 82 -19.14 1.89 0.33
N ASN A 83 -20.00 0.94 -0.03
CA ASN A 83 -21.33 0.76 0.56
C ASN A 83 -21.28 -0.15 1.80
N LEU A 84 -20.09 -0.58 2.22
CA LEU A 84 -19.87 -1.41 3.41
C LEU A 84 -20.41 -2.85 3.29
N ASP A 85 -20.63 -3.32 2.06
CA ASP A 85 -21.07 -4.70 1.73
C ASP A 85 -19.89 -5.68 1.54
N TRP A 86 -18.73 -5.34 2.11
CA TRP A 86 -17.48 -6.06 1.96
C TRP A 86 -17.04 -6.72 3.26
N TYR A 87 -17.25 -8.03 3.33
CA TYR A 87 -16.84 -8.86 4.47
C TYR A 87 -15.43 -9.38 4.25
N SER A 88 -14.52 -9.04 5.16
CA SER A 88 -13.13 -9.52 5.14
C SER A 88 -12.60 -9.69 6.56
N SER A 89 -11.44 -10.31 6.73
CA SER A 89 -10.75 -10.38 8.03
C SER A 89 -10.31 -9.03 8.57
N ALA A 90 -10.34 -7.97 7.75
CA ALA A 90 -10.10 -6.60 8.18
C ALA A 90 -11.36 -5.90 8.74
N ALA A 91 -12.54 -6.52 8.61
CA ALA A 91 -13.76 -6.01 9.22
C ALA A 91 -13.60 -5.93 10.75
N LYS A 92 -14.02 -4.81 11.33
CA LYS A 92 -13.93 -4.56 12.77
C LYS A 92 -15.32 -4.83 13.38
N ASN A 93 -15.33 -5.45 14.56
CA ASN A 93 -16.55 -5.64 15.35
C ASN A 93 -17.00 -4.34 16.04
N GLU A 94 -16.13 -3.33 16.05
CA GLU A 94 -16.36 -2.00 16.59
C GLU A 94 -16.73 -1.02 15.47
N CYS A 95 -17.00 0.24 15.85
CA CYS A 95 -17.30 1.25 14.86
C CYS A 95 -16.10 1.56 13.96
N THR A 96 -16.36 1.52 12.64
CA THR A 96 -15.39 1.86 11.59
C THR A 96 -15.61 3.30 11.13
N ALA A 97 -14.58 4.14 11.28
CA ALA A 97 -14.60 5.54 10.85
C ALA A 97 -13.92 5.75 9.49
N ALA A 98 -13.04 4.84 9.06
CA ALA A 98 -12.44 4.86 7.73
C ALA A 98 -12.34 3.46 7.10
N VAL A 99 -12.76 3.38 5.84
CA VAL A 99 -12.74 2.15 5.02
C VAL A 99 -11.94 2.39 3.76
N GLY A 100 -11.08 1.44 3.42
CA GLY A 100 -10.28 1.55 2.23
C GLY A 100 -9.72 0.24 1.73
N LEU A 101 -8.81 0.37 0.79
CA LEU A 101 -8.09 -0.71 0.14
C LEU A 101 -6.65 -0.30 -0.16
N LYS A 102 -5.84 -1.30 -0.47
CA LYS A 102 -4.56 -1.12 -1.12
C LYS A 102 -4.71 -1.44 -2.60
N TRP A 103 -4.20 -0.56 -3.47
CA TRP A 103 -4.35 -0.73 -4.92
C TRP A 103 -3.03 -0.43 -5.62
N MET A 104 -2.51 -1.42 -6.35
CA MET A 104 -1.29 -1.21 -7.11
C MET A 104 -1.58 -0.48 -8.42
N LEU A 105 -0.71 0.46 -8.82
CA LEU A 105 -0.89 1.30 -10.02
C LEU A 105 -1.11 0.47 -11.30
N ASN A 106 -0.50 -0.72 -11.39
CA ASN A 106 -0.63 -1.64 -12.53
C ASN A 106 -1.86 -2.58 -12.45
N GLN A 107 -2.69 -2.49 -11.42
CA GLN A 107 -3.88 -3.34 -11.24
C GLN A 107 -5.14 -2.68 -11.83
N GLY A 108 -5.07 -2.18 -13.06
CA GLY A 108 -6.19 -1.53 -13.74
C GLY A 108 -6.41 -0.05 -13.39
N LEU A 109 -5.84 0.43 -12.28
CA LEU A 109 -5.94 1.83 -11.83
C LEU A 109 -5.49 2.81 -12.92
N MET A 110 -4.26 2.64 -13.43
CA MET A 110 -3.71 3.54 -14.45
C MET A 110 -4.35 3.36 -15.83
N LYS A 111 -4.97 2.19 -16.09
CA LYS A 111 -5.67 1.93 -17.35
C LYS A 111 -7.00 2.68 -17.43
N HIS A 112 -7.68 2.85 -16.30
CA HIS A 112 -9.01 3.48 -16.20
C HIS A 112 -8.96 4.73 -15.32
N HIS A 113 -7.86 5.49 -15.41
CA HIS A 113 -7.59 6.55 -14.45
C HIS A 113 -8.62 7.69 -14.50
N GLN A 114 -9.17 7.99 -15.67
CA GLN A 114 -10.15 9.08 -15.83
C GLN A 114 -11.43 8.77 -15.05
N GLU A 115 -11.99 7.58 -15.28
CA GLU A 115 -13.23 7.13 -14.64
C GLU A 115 -13.04 6.89 -13.13
N ILE A 116 -11.84 6.45 -12.72
CA ILE A 116 -11.52 6.26 -11.30
C ILE A 116 -11.36 7.59 -10.58
N VAL A 117 -10.75 8.61 -11.21
CA VAL A 117 -10.66 9.96 -10.66
C VAL A 117 -12.06 10.56 -10.46
N GLU A 118 -12.94 10.40 -11.45
CA GLU A 118 -14.35 10.82 -11.34
C GLU A 118 -15.06 10.09 -10.20
N TYR A 119 -14.87 8.77 -10.08
CA TYR A 119 -15.41 7.98 -8.98
C TYR A 119 -14.91 8.49 -7.63
N PHE A 120 -13.60 8.71 -7.49
CA PHE A 120 -12.98 9.16 -6.25
C PHE A 120 -13.56 10.51 -5.81
N ASN A 121 -13.67 11.46 -6.74
CA ASN A 121 -14.24 12.77 -6.47
C ASN A 121 -15.73 12.71 -6.12
N ARG A 122 -16.52 11.93 -6.87
CA ARG A 122 -17.96 11.75 -6.61
C ARG A 122 -18.23 11.09 -5.25
N ARG A 123 -17.44 10.09 -4.87
CA ARG A 123 -17.62 9.32 -3.63
C ARG A 123 -16.83 9.87 -2.44
N GLY A 124 -16.00 10.90 -2.64
CA GLY A 124 -15.15 11.47 -1.58
C GLY A 124 -14.04 10.53 -1.11
N VAL A 125 -13.49 9.71 -2.01
CA VAL A 125 -12.37 8.81 -1.71
C VAL A 125 -11.06 9.60 -1.63
N SER A 126 -10.35 9.45 -0.52
CA SER A 126 -9.05 10.07 -0.29
C SER A 126 -7.92 9.15 -0.77
N ALA A 127 -7.09 9.62 -1.70
CA ALA A 127 -5.95 8.85 -2.22
C ALA A 127 -4.70 9.05 -1.35
N ILE A 128 -4.05 7.97 -0.97
CA ILE A 128 -2.77 7.98 -0.24
C ILE A 128 -1.73 7.35 -1.15
N PHE A 129 -0.92 8.17 -1.81
CA PHE A 129 0.20 7.67 -2.58
C PHE A 129 1.31 7.22 -1.65
N LEU A 130 1.72 5.96 -1.77
CA LEU A 130 2.93 5.45 -1.13
C LEU A 130 3.92 4.99 -2.19
N LEU A 131 4.90 5.84 -2.44
CA LEU A 131 5.92 5.64 -3.45
C LEU A 131 7.25 5.29 -2.78
N ARG A 132 8.24 4.87 -3.58
CA ARG A 132 9.58 4.53 -3.08
C ARG A 132 10.60 5.20 -3.97
N ARG A 133 11.44 6.08 -3.38
CA ARG A 133 12.40 6.87 -4.15
C ARG A 133 13.52 6.02 -4.74
N ASN A 134 14.06 5.08 -3.95
CA ASN A 134 15.16 4.25 -4.45
C ASN A 134 14.61 3.07 -5.29
N LEU A 135 14.52 3.30 -6.61
CA LEU A 135 13.96 2.34 -7.56
C LEU A 135 14.87 1.13 -7.78
N LEU A 136 16.20 1.28 -7.68
CA LEU A 136 17.13 0.15 -7.75
C LEU A 136 16.92 -0.82 -6.59
N ARG A 137 16.85 -0.31 -5.35
CA ARG A 137 16.56 -1.13 -4.15
C ARG A 137 15.16 -1.75 -4.24
N ARG A 138 14.19 -1.06 -4.85
CA ARG A 138 12.88 -1.64 -5.14
C ARG A 138 12.99 -2.81 -6.12
N TYR A 139 13.75 -2.64 -7.20
CA TYR A 139 13.95 -3.67 -8.23
C TYR A 139 14.63 -4.92 -7.66
N VAL A 140 15.69 -4.77 -6.86
CA VAL A 140 16.29 -5.89 -6.11
C VAL A 140 15.23 -6.62 -5.27
N SER A 141 14.36 -5.87 -4.58
CA SER A 141 13.29 -6.48 -3.81
C SER A 141 12.22 -7.17 -4.65
N ILE A 142 12.01 -6.78 -5.91
CA ILE A 142 11.12 -7.47 -6.84
C ILE A 142 11.76 -8.80 -7.25
N LEU A 143 13.03 -8.79 -7.64
CA LEU A 143 13.77 -10.00 -8.01
C LEU A 143 13.83 -11.01 -6.88
N ALA A 144 14.14 -10.57 -5.66
CA ALA A 144 14.15 -11.44 -4.48
C ALA A 144 12.78 -12.04 -4.16
N ASN A 145 11.70 -11.26 -4.30
CA ASN A 145 10.34 -11.78 -4.11
C ASN A 145 9.95 -12.80 -5.19
N ALA A 146 10.37 -12.59 -6.43
CA ALA A 146 10.13 -13.53 -7.52
C ALA A 146 10.91 -14.84 -7.30
N HIS A 147 12.15 -14.75 -6.85
CA HIS A 147 12.96 -15.91 -6.46
C HIS A 147 12.29 -16.72 -5.35
N ASP A 148 11.85 -16.08 -4.26
CA ASP A 148 11.12 -16.80 -3.20
C ASP A 148 9.79 -17.38 -3.70
N SER A 149 9.10 -16.73 -4.63
CA SER A 149 7.88 -17.31 -5.23
C SER A 149 8.16 -18.59 -6.01
N ALA A 150 9.34 -18.72 -6.63
CA ALA A 150 9.74 -19.89 -7.39
C ALA A 150 10.32 -20.99 -6.48
N MET A 151 11.21 -20.60 -5.56
CA MET A 151 11.98 -21.52 -4.72
C MET A 151 11.29 -21.85 -3.40
N LYS A 152 10.32 -21.05 -2.96
CA LYS A 152 9.53 -21.22 -1.74
C LYS A 152 10.43 -21.44 -0.52
N GLN A 153 11.32 -20.47 -0.27
CA GLN A 153 12.49 -20.62 0.62
C GLN A 153 12.12 -20.86 2.08
N LEU A 154 10.88 -20.59 2.47
CA LEU A 154 10.38 -20.79 3.83
C LEU A 154 9.49 -22.03 3.89
N ASN A 155 10.11 -23.19 4.09
CA ASN A 155 9.43 -24.49 4.25
C ASN A 155 8.43 -24.79 3.12
N GLY A 156 8.81 -24.54 1.86
CA GLY A 156 7.94 -24.81 0.72
C GLY A 156 6.76 -23.82 0.60
N THR A 157 6.82 -22.68 1.29
CA THR A 157 5.83 -21.61 1.17
C THR A 157 6.47 -20.30 0.70
N HIS A 158 5.83 -19.62 -0.24
CA HIS A 158 6.18 -18.24 -0.63
C HIS A 158 5.67 -17.25 0.43
N LYS A 159 6.52 -16.31 0.86
CA LYS A 159 6.10 -15.21 1.74
C LYS A 159 6.57 -13.84 1.24
N ALA A 160 5.62 -13.03 0.79
CA ALA A 160 5.89 -11.63 0.42
C ALA A 160 6.24 -10.73 1.63
N HIS A 161 5.80 -11.11 2.83
CA HIS A 161 6.03 -10.45 4.11
C HIS A 161 6.32 -11.48 5.19
N VAL A 162 7.20 -11.13 6.14
CA VAL A 162 7.64 -12.02 7.23
C VAL A 162 7.43 -11.35 8.58
N HIS A 163 7.29 -12.16 9.63
CA HIS A 163 7.02 -11.69 11.00
C HIS A 163 8.15 -11.98 11.97
N SER A 164 9.18 -12.70 11.55
CA SER A 164 10.36 -12.98 12.35
C SER A 164 11.63 -12.49 11.68
N LYS A 165 12.64 -12.15 12.50
CA LYS A 165 13.97 -11.77 12.03
C LYS A 165 14.66 -12.93 11.31
N HIS A 166 14.45 -14.15 11.77
CA HIS A 166 15.03 -15.35 11.18
C HIS A 166 14.52 -15.60 9.74
N GLU A 167 13.20 -15.55 9.52
CA GLU A 167 12.64 -15.65 8.16
C GLU A 167 13.15 -14.51 7.25
N ALA A 168 13.25 -13.29 7.79
CA ALA A 168 13.78 -12.14 7.06
C ALA A 168 15.25 -12.36 6.63
N GLU A 169 16.06 -12.95 7.51
CA GLU A 169 17.45 -13.27 7.23
C GLU A 169 17.56 -14.34 6.13
N ILE A 170 16.74 -15.40 6.15
CA ILE A 170 16.71 -16.42 5.09
C ILE A 170 16.37 -15.80 3.73
N LEU A 171 15.29 -15.02 3.65
CA LEU A 171 14.88 -14.41 2.39
C LEU A 171 15.90 -13.39 1.86
N ALA A 172 16.63 -12.71 2.76
CA ALA A 172 17.67 -11.74 2.40
C ALA A 172 18.99 -12.38 1.93
N GLN A 173 19.14 -13.71 1.99
CA GLN A 173 20.36 -14.39 1.51
C GLN A 173 20.46 -14.38 -0.02
N TYR A 174 19.32 -14.35 -0.72
CA TYR A 174 19.31 -14.32 -2.17
C TYR A 174 19.83 -12.97 -2.69
N LYS A 175 20.84 -13.03 -3.56
CA LYS A 175 21.40 -11.87 -4.27
C LYS A 175 21.18 -12.05 -5.76
N PRO A 176 20.30 -11.26 -6.41
CA PRO A 176 20.16 -11.32 -7.85
C PRO A 176 21.41 -10.81 -8.57
N THR A 177 21.78 -11.49 -9.65
CA THR A 177 22.58 -10.91 -10.73
C THR A 177 21.66 -10.05 -11.59
N ILE A 178 21.93 -8.75 -11.68
CA ILE A 178 21.08 -7.80 -12.40
C ILE A 178 21.52 -7.72 -13.87
N ASP A 179 20.57 -7.92 -14.78
CA ASP A 179 20.76 -7.62 -16.19
C ASP A 179 20.70 -6.11 -16.44
N LYS A 180 21.83 -5.57 -16.89
CA LYS A 180 22.03 -4.15 -17.20
C LYS A 180 21.08 -3.64 -18.28
N LYS A 181 20.76 -4.46 -19.30
CA LYS A 181 19.90 -4.03 -20.41
C LYS A 181 18.46 -3.79 -19.96
N THR A 182 17.94 -4.69 -19.13
CA THR A 182 16.59 -4.57 -18.57
C THR A 182 16.51 -3.56 -17.43
N LEU A 183 17.60 -3.34 -16.68
CA LEU A 183 17.65 -2.42 -15.55
C LEU A 183 17.18 -1.00 -15.89
N ILE A 184 17.77 -0.35 -16.90
CA ILE A 184 17.42 1.05 -17.24
C ILE A 184 15.96 1.15 -17.68
N THR A 185 15.50 0.20 -18.48
CA THR A 185 14.10 0.14 -18.93
C THR A 185 13.16 0.02 -17.74
N GLU A 186 13.47 -0.85 -16.77
CA GLU A 186 12.66 -1.03 -15.57
C GLU A 186 12.67 0.20 -14.66
N LEU A 187 13.81 0.87 -14.49
CA LEU A 187 13.91 2.12 -13.70
C LEU A 187 13.10 3.25 -14.36
N LYS A 188 13.24 3.46 -15.68
CA LYS A 188 12.47 4.46 -16.44
C LYS A 188 10.98 4.19 -16.39
N ARG A 189 10.56 2.94 -16.63
CA ARG A 189 9.14 2.53 -16.61
C ARG A 189 8.54 2.76 -15.23
N SER A 190 9.30 2.42 -14.19
CA SER A 190 8.94 2.60 -12.79
C SER A 190 8.76 4.05 -12.38
N ASP A 191 9.67 4.91 -12.80
CA ASP A 191 9.65 6.34 -12.53
C ASP A 191 8.49 7.02 -13.26
N LYS A 192 8.35 6.73 -14.56
CA LYS A 192 7.27 7.24 -15.40
C LYS A 192 5.89 6.86 -14.85
N LEU A 193 5.69 5.60 -14.46
CA LEU A 193 4.41 5.15 -13.90
C LEU A 193 4.03 5.93 -12.63
N ALA A 194 5.01 6.26 -11.79
CA ALA A 194 4.79 7.05 -10.58
C ALA A 194 4.43 8.50 -10.91
N ALA A 195 5.19 9.12 -11.81
CA ALA A 195 4.94 10.49 -12.28
C ALA A 195 3.56 10.61 -12.94
N ASP A 196 3.25 9.72 -13.88
CA ASP A 196 1.96 9.69 -14.58
C ASP A 196 0.80 9.53 -13.59
N ALA A 197 0.96 8.70 -12.54
CA ALA A 197 -0.07 8.54 -11.52
C ALA A 197 -0.33 9.82 -10.73
N LEU A 198 0.73 10.55 -10.35
CA LEU A 198 0.58 11.84 -9.67
C LEU A 198 -0.08 12.89 -10.56
N VAL A 199 0.27 12.93 -11.85
CA VAL A 199 -0.37 13.83 -12.82
C VAL A 199 -1.84 13.49 -13.01
N ASN A 200 -2.15 12.21 -13.22
CA ASN A 200 -3.52 11.76 -13.50
C ASN A 200 -4.46 11.98 -12.31
N PHE A 201 -3.98 11.87 -11.09
CA PHE A 201 -4.78 12.00 -9.86
C PHE A 201 -4.63 13.37 -9.19
N LYS A 202 -3.99 14.36 -9.83
CA LYS A 202 -3.73 15.69 -9.26
C LYS A 202 -4.99 16.42 -8.74
N ASN A 203 -6.13 16.16 -9.37
CA ASN A 203 -7.43 16.75 -9.04
C ASN A 203 -8.26 15.92 -8.05
N THR A 204 -7.67 14.89 -7.45
CA THR A 204 -8.29 14.13 -6.34
C THR A 204 -7.80 14.66 -5.00
N ARG A 205 -8.57 14.44 -3.94
CA ARG A 205 -8.07 14.65 -2.58
C ARG A 205 -6.99 13.62 -2.28
N HIS A 206 -5.73 14.03 -2.28
CA HIS A 206 -4.61 13.10 -2.11
C HIS A 206 -3.50 13.62 -1.20
N VAL A 207 -2.73 12.68 -0.65
CA VAL A 207 -1.45 12.92 0.03
C VAL A 207 -0.38 12.02 -0.60
N VAL A 208 0.87 12.48 -0.65
CA VAL A 208 2.01 11.74 -1.19
C VAL A 208 3.01 11.44 -0.09
N LEU A 209 3.32 10.17 0.06
CA LEU A 209 4.30 9.65 1.01
C LEU A 209 5.36 8.88 0.24
N TYR A 210 6.58 8.96 0.75
CA TYR A 210 7.67 8.12 0.29
C TYR A 210 8.09 7.16 1.39
N TYR A 211 8.30 5.90 1.02
CA TYR A 211 8.69 4.82 1.93
C TYR A 211 9.87 5.19 2.81
N GLU A 212 10.89 5.83 2.24
CA GLU A 212 12.09 6.28 2.94
C GLU A 212 11.76 7.26 4.08
N ASP A 213 10.79 8.14 3.88
CA ASP A 213 10.37 9.13 4.88
C ASP A 213 9.51 8.48 5.95
N VAL A 214 8.60 7.58 5.58
CA VAL A 214 7.76 6.85 6.55
C VAL A 214 8.60 5.94 7.46
N VAL A 215 9.67 5.36 6.93
CA VAL A 215 10.60 4.53 7.72
C VAL A 215 11.46 5.38 8.67
N SER A 216 11.92 6.56 8.22
CA SER A 216 12.79 7.43 9.01
C SER A 216 12.04 8.28 10.03
N ASN A 217 10.82 8.71 9.70
CA ASN A 217 9.98 9.55 10.53
C ASN A 217 8.56 8.98 10.64
N ARG A 218 8.29 8.30 11.76
CA ARG A 218 6.97 7.70 12.04
C ARG A 218 5.85 8.73 12.23
N THR A 219 6.17 10.01 12.46
CA THR A 219 5.15 11.06 12.59
C THR A 219 4.36 11.27 11.30
N MET A 220 4.92 10.93 10.13
CA MET A 220 4.19 11.01 8.86
C MET A 220 2.91 10.17 8.83
N LEU A 221 2.85 9.07 9.56
CA LEU A 221 1.62 8.29 9.67
C LEU A 221 0.55 9.01 10.50
N MET A 222 0.95 9.89 11.42
CA MET A 222 0.01 10.76 12.14
C MET A 222 -0.59 11.79 11.21
N ASP A 223 0.19 12.31 10.25
CA ASP A 223 -0.34 13.23 9.22
C ASP A 223 -1.34 12.52 8.29
N VAL A 224 -1.16 11.21 8.05
CA VAL A 224 -2.15 10.38 7.34
C VAL A 224 -3.44 10.23 8.16
N LEU A 225 -3.34 10.03 9.48
CA LEU A 225 -4.52 9.99 10.35
C LEU A 225 -5.27 11.33 10.34
N ASP A 226 -4.55 12.46 10.43
CA ASP A 226 -5.14 13.79 10.32
C ASP A 226 -5.79 14.02 8.95
N PHE A 227 -5.11 13.62 7.88
CA PHE A 227 -5.63 13.69 6.51
C PHE A 227 -6.94 12.91 6.36
N LEU A 228 -7.05 11.75 7.01
CA LEU A 228 -8.27 10.95 7.09
C LEU A 228 -9.25 11.43 8.17
N ARG A 229 -8.91 12.46 8.95
CA ARG A 229 -9.69 13.03 10.06
C ARG A 229 -9.98 12.01 11.16
N LEU A 230 -8.95 11.26 11.53
CA LEU A 230 -8.98 10.26 12.58
C LEU A 230 -8.13 10.71 13.76
N PRO A 231 -8.45 10.27 14.98
CA PRO A 231 -7.62 10.56 16.15
C PRO A 231 -6.22 9.97 15.96
N LYS A 232 -5.19 10.73 16.35
CA LYS A 232 -3.82 10.22 16.37
C LYS A 232 -3.72 9.13 17.42
N ARG A 233 -3.30 7.93 17.00
CA ARG A 233 -3.04 6.80 17.89
C ARG A 233 -1.75 6.12 17.53
N LYS A 234 -1.10 5.50 18.50
CA LYS A 234 0.10 4.71 18.27
C LYS A 234 -0.24 3.51 17.39
N LEU A 235 0.38 3.45 16.21
CA LEU A 235 0.22 2.36 15.26
C LEU A 235 1.31 1.29 15.45
N PHE A 236 0.98 0.03 15.19
CA PHE A 236 1.90 -1.09 15.30
C PHE A 236 1.80 -2.04 14.12
N SER A 237 2.88 -2.77 13.85
CA SER A 237 2.92 -3.82 12.83
C SER A 237 3.84 -4.94 13.28
N ARG A 238 3.48 -6.17 12.91
CA ARG A 238 4.32 -7.37 13.10
C ARG A 238 5.24 -7.63 11.92
N HIS A 239 5.13 -6.87 10.82
CA HIS A 239 6.00 -7.06 9.66
C HIS A 239 7.44 -6.68 9.99
N VAL A 240 8.36 -7.54 9.58
CA VAL A 240 9.80 -7.32 9.68
C VAL A 240 10.35 -6.97 8.30
N LYS A 241 11.25 -5.98 8.25
CA LYS A 241 11.94 -5.59 7.02
C LYS A 241 12.95 -6.66 6.63
N ILE A 242 12.83 -7.20 5.41
CA ILE A 242 13.72 -8.25 4.87
C ILE A 242 15.13 -7.68 4.60
N HIS A 243 15.25 -6.72 3.67
CA HIS A 243 16.55 -6.16 3.30
C HIS A 243 16.99 -5.03 4.25
N THR A 244 17.78 -5.37 5.28
CA THR A 244 18.30 -4.42 6.28
C THR A 244 19.73 -3.94 5.99
N LYS A 245 20.54 -4.73 5.27
CA LYS A 245 21.93 -4.39 4.89
C LYS A 245 22.03 -3.31 3.79
N ARG A 246 23.25 -2.89 3.45
CA ARG A 246 23.52 -1.93 2.37
C ARG A 246 23.11 -2.54 1.03
N LEU A 247 22.87 -1.69 0.03
CA LEU A 247 22.36 -2.16 -1.26
C LEU A 247 23.36 -3.09 -1.96
N CYS A 248 24.66 -2.79 -1.87
CA CYS A 248 25.75 -3.64 -2.36
C CYS A 248 25.74 -5.06 -1.79
N ASP A 249 25.22 -5.24 -0.57
CA ASP A 249 25.19 -6.54 0.08
C ASP A 249 24.05 -7.43 -0.47
N HIS A 250 23.15 -6.87 -1.29
CA HIS A 250 21.97 -7.54 -1.86
C HIS A 250 22.03 -7.69 -3.38
N ILE A 251 23.17 -7.42 -4.03
CA ILE A 251 23.35 -7.55 -5.47
C ILE A 251 24.62 -8.34 -5.72
N ASP A 252 24.53 -9.37 -6.56
CA ASP A 252 25.66 -10.27 -6.80
C ASP A 252 26.75 -9.61 -7.67
N ASN A 253 26.35 -9.03 -8.80
CA ASN A 253 27.22 -8.27 -9.70
C ASN A 253 27.25 -6.76 -9.39
N TRP A 254 27.46 -6.38 -8.12
CA TRP A 254 27.38 -4.98 -7.68
C TRP A 254 28.33 -4.04 -8.42
N ALA A 255 29.57 -4.46 -8.70
CA ALA A 255 30.55 -3.64 -9.41
C ALA A 255 30.05 -3.27 -10.82
N ASP A 256 29.58 -4.26 -11.59
CA ASP A 256 29.02 -4.05 -12.92
C ASP A 256 27.81 -3.11 -12.93
N VAL A 257 26.92 -3.26 -11.95
CA VAL A 257 25.73 -2.40 -11.81
C VAL A 257 26.15 -0.97 -11.46
N THR A 258 27.12 -0.82 -10.57
CA THR A 258 27.67 0.48 -10.17
C THR A 258 28.27 1.19 -11.39
N ASP A 259 29.15 0.52 -12.12
CA ASP A 259 29.81 1.10 -13.29
C ASP A 259 28.83 1.41 -14.42
N PHE A 260 27.80 0.60 -14.58
CA PHE A 260 26.76 0.83 -15.58
C PHE A 260 25.83 2.00 -15.24
N LEU A 261 25.59 2.27 -13.96
CA LEU A 261 24.72 3.37 -13.52
C LEU A 261 25.46 4.71 -13.33
N LYS A 262 26.79 4.69 -13.19
CA LYS A 262 27.61 5.92 -13.13
C LYS A 262 27.37 6.80 -14.36
N GLY A 263 27.21 8.11 -14.14
CA GLY A 263 26.93 9.09 -15.18
C GLY A 263 25.50 9.06 -15.72
N THR A 264 24.64 8.14 -15.24
CA THR A 264 23.22 8.12 -15.60
C THR A 264 22.39 8.92 -14.60
N PRO A 265 21.15 9.35 -14.94
CA PRO A 265 20.23 9.96 -13.98
C PRO A 265 19.91 9.08 -12.76
N PHE A 266 20.18 7.77 -12.85
CA PHE A 266 19.91 6.79 -11.80
C PHE A 266 21.11 6.51 -10.89
N GLU A 267 22.25 7.15 -11.11
CA GLU A 267 23.45 7.00 -10.26
C GLU A 267 23.13 7.25 -8.78
N SER A 268 22.23 8.20 -8.50
CA SER A 268 21.77 8.54 -7.16
C SER A 268 21.17 7.34 -6.39
N PHE A 269 20.68 6.31 -7.08
CA PHE A 269 20.14 5.10 -6.44
C PHE A 269 21.20 4.16 -5.86
N LEU A 270 22.47 4.30 -6.26
CA LEU A 270 23.58 3.55 -5.69
C LEU A 270 23.82 3.93 -4.22
N ASN A 271 23.52 5.18 -3.87
CA ASN A 271 23.71 5.70 -2.52
C ASN A 271 22.58 5.23 -1.59
N GLY A 272 22.97 4.66 -0.46
CA GLY A 272 22.08 3.95 0.46
C GLY A 272 21.01 4.79 1.15
N SER A 273 21.07 6.12 1.09
CA SER A 273 20.01 7.07 1.48
C SER A 273 20.51 8.52 1.40
N ARG A 274 19.52 9.45 1.31
CA ARG A 274 19.55 10.91 1.52
C ARG A 274 19.71 11.78 0.26
N ARG A 275 18.61 11.95 -0.47
CA ARG A 275 17.81 13.19 -0.44
C ARG A 275 16.33 12.82 -0.59
#